data_AF-A0A952U6P6-F1
#
_entry.id   AF-A0A952U6P6-F1
#
_cell.length_a   1.000
_cell.length_b   1.000
_cell.length_c   1.000
_cell.angle_alpha   90.00
_cell.angle_beta   90.00
_cell.angle_gamma   90.00
#
_symmetry.space_group_name_H-M   'P 1'
#
loop_
_entity.id
_entity.type
_entity.pdbx_description
1 polymer ?
#
loop_
_entity_poly.entity_id
_entity_poly.type
_entity_poly.pdbx_seq_one_letter_code
_entity_poly.pdbx_strand_id
1 'polypeptide(L)'
;MSNVMDLWPTDIDASNEFDVPPVALLREQAELLGKRTDNKVVGKVMSVQVKHTFSHRFVGDYGQKLEQALGYSFLITAPELNYQYALFVIAVSIDSYPVRFELDYGLTKEAWANGNPTIEAASEDEFIDILKNIFNAQKTRRIISSLLAQFDEESKS
;
A
#
# COMPACT_ATOMS: atom_id res chain seq x y z
N MET A 1 9.69 42.12 20.37
CA MET A 1 9.15 40.98 19.60
C MET A 1 10.11 40.72 18.47
N SER A 2 10.83 39.60 18.49
CA SER A 2 11.76 39.26 17.41
C SER A 2 10.95 38.87 16.18
N ASN A 3 11.03 39.69 15.12
CA ASN A 3 10.49 39.35 13.82
C ASN A 3 11.38 38.24 13.25
N VAL A 4 10.92 37.00 13.28
CA VAL A 4 11.63 35.87 12.67
C VAL A 4 11.51 36.06 11.16
N MET A 5 12.64 36.24 10.48
CA MET A 5 12.68 36.35 9.03
C MET A 5 12.24 35.01 8.43
N ASP A 6 11.15 35.05 7.67
CA ASP A 6 10.75 33.93 6.82
C ASP A 6 11.74 33.81 5.65
N LEU A 7 12.36 32.65 5.51
CA LEU A 7 13.37 32.34 4.49
C LEU A 7 12.86 31.35 3.43
N TRP A 8 11.60 30.92 3.52
CA TRP A 8 11.02 30.01 2.55
C TRP A 8 10.68 30.74 1.25
N PRO A 9 10.80 30.07 0.09
CA PRO A 9 10.29 30.61 -1.17
C PRO A 9 8.79 30.91 -1.05
N THR A 10 8.35 32.02 -1.65
CA THR A 10 6.94 32.43 -1.62
C THR A 10 6.06 31.61 -2.58
N ASP A 11 6.68 30.81 -3.44
CA ASP A 11 6.12 30.02 -4.53
C ASP A 11 6.14 28.51 -4.22
N ILE A 12 6.01 28.13 -2.94
CA ILE A 12 5.73 26.75 -2.55
C ILE A 12 4.26 26.45 -2.89
N ASP A 13 4.03 26.09 -4.15
CA ASP A 13 2.71 25.68 -4.63
C ASP A 13 2.56 24.15 -4.55
N ALA A 14 1.38 23.70 -4.11
CA ALA A 14 0.98 22.29 -4.15
C ALA A 14 0.55 21.84 -5.56
N SER A 15 0.69 22.71 -6.57
CA SER A 15 0.30 22.44 -7.95
C SER A 15 1.35 21.55 -8.62
N ASN A 16 1.24 20.26 -8.39
CA ASN A 16 2.01 19.29 -9.12
C ASN A 16 1.41 19.11 -10.52
N GLU A 17 2.19 19.40 -11.56
CA GLU A 17 1.98 18.92 -12.95
C GLU A 17 2.10 17.38 -13.07
N PHE A 18 2.04 16.64 -11.95
CA PHE A 18 2.40 15.23 -11.86
C PHE A 18 1.16 14.36 -11.61
N ASP A 19 1.27 13.09 -12.04
CA ASP A 19 0.26 12.02 -11.97
C ASP A 19 -0.36 11.83 -10.57
N VAL A 20 -1.49 11.10 -10.51
CA VAL A 20 -2.20 10.82 -9.25
C VAL A 20 -1.26 10.08 -8.29
N PRO A 21 -1.01 10.58 -7.06
CA PRO A 21 -0.07 9.94 -6.16
C PRO A 21 -0.47 8.49 -5.84
N PRO A 22 0.47 7.52 -5.78
CA PRO A 22 0.16 6.11 -5.52
C PRO A 22 -0.68 5.89 -4.25
N VAL A 23 -0.45 6.69 -3.20
CA VAL A 23 -1.21 6.63 -1.95
C VAL A 23 -2.69 7.05 -2.13
N ALA A 24 -3.00 7.94 -3.08
CA ALA A 24 -4.36 8.32 -3.39
C ALA A 24 -5.12 7.16 -4.04
N LEU A 25 -4.50 6.50 -5.03
CA LEU A 25 -5.03 5.28 -5.64
C LEU A 25 -5.27 4.18 -4.59
N LEU A 26 -4.32 3.96 -3.67
CA LEU A 26 -4.53 2.98 -2.58
C LEU A 26 -5.74 3.31 -1.70
N ARG A 27 -5.94 4.58 -1.35
CA ARG A 27 -7.09 5.01 -0.53
C ARG A 27 -8.40 4.79 -1.27
N GLU A 28 -8.46 5.10 -2.55
CA GLU A 28 -9.64 4.83 -3.37
C GLU A 28 -9.96 3.33 -3.41
N GLN A 29 -8.97 2.47 -3.63
CA GLN A 29 -9.19 1.02 -3.62
C GLN A 29 -9.63 0.49 -2.24
N ALA A 30 -9.13 1.09 -1.16
CA ALA A 30 -9.57 0.78 0.20
C ALA A 30 -11.06 1.11 0.42
N GLU A 31 -11.52 2.25 -0.06
CA GLU A 31 -12.94 2.64 -0.01
C GLU A 31 -13.82 1.73 -0.89
N LEU A 32 -13.34 1.37 -2.08
CA LEU A 32 -14.05 0.46 -2.99
C LEU A 32 -14.24 -0.92 -2.37
N LEU A 33 -13.27 -1.42 -1.60
CA LEU A 33 -13.43 -2.67 -0.86
C LEU A 33 -14.58 -2.56 0.16
N GLY A 34 -14.62 -1.48 0.95
CA GLY A 34 -15.70 -1.25 1.92
C GLY A 34 -17.08 -1.18 1.27
N LYS A 35 -17.21 -0.46 0.13
CA LYS A 35 -18.46 -0.40 -0.63
C LYS A 35 -18.92 -1.78 -1.13
N ARG A 36 -17.99 -2.64 -1.53
CA ARG A 36 -18.31 -3.99 -2.06
C ARG A 36 -18.69 -5.00 -0.98
N THR A 37 -18.31 -4.74 0.27
CA THR A 37 -18.49 -5.66 1.40
C THR A 37 -19.48 -5.13 2.43
N ASP A 38 -20.22 -4.07 2.08
CA ASP A 38 -21.13 -3.35 2.98
C ASP A 38 -20.45 -2.93 4.30
N ASN A 39 -19.21 -2.46 4.17
CA ASN A 39 -18.32 -2.04 5.26
C ASN A 39 -17.97 -3.10 6.32
N LYS A 40 -18.38 -4.37 6.14
CA LYS A 40 -17.97 -5.48 7.01
C LYS A 40 -16.46 -5.73 6.93
N VAL A 41 -15.89 -5.57 5.74
CA VAL A 41 -14.45 -5.70 5.48
C VAL A 41 -13.98 -4.47 4.70
N VAL A 42 -13.12 -3.65 5.29
CA VAL A 42 -12.64 -2.40 4.68
C VAL A 42 -11.14 -2.43 4.46
N GLY A 43 -10.68 -1.74 3.42
CA GLY A 43 -9.26 -1.44 3.26
C GLY A 43 -8.85 -0.28 4.16
N LYS A 44 -7.59 -0.25 4.59
CA LYS A 44 -7.02 0.90 5.31
C LYS A 44 -5.58 1.13 4.88
N VAL A 45 -5.25 2.37 4.57
CA VAL A 45 -3.88 2.77 4.21
C VAL A 45 -3.24 3.49 5.39
N MET A 46 -2.13 2.96 5.90
CA MET A 46 -1.39 3.55 7.02
C MET A 46 0.00 3.97 6.58
N SER A 47 0.42 5.17 6.98
CA SER A 47 1.82 5.58 6.81
C SER A 47 2.69 4.74 7.75
N VAL A 48 3.78 4.21 7.23
CA VAL A 48 4.75 3.42 8.00
C VAL A 48 6.14 3.97 7.75
N GLN A 49 7.00 3.86 8.77
CA GLN A 49 8.41 4.15 8.55
C GLN A 49 9.01 3.03 7.72
N VAL A 50 9.64 3.39 6.60
CA VAL A 50 10.47 2.48 5.81
C VAL A 50 11.72 2.18 6.65
N LYS A 51 11.62 1.20 7.56
CA LYS A 51 12.79 0.76 8.34
C LYS A 51 13.83 0.15 7.40
N HIS A 52 15.09 0.11 7.84
CA HIS A 52 16.20 -0.57 7.16
C HIS A 52 15.93 -2.05 6.79
N THR A 53 14.82 -2.66 7.18
CA THR A 53 14.40 -3.99 6.69
C THR A 53 14.12 -3.99 5.18
N PHE A 54 13.59 -2.89 4.61
CA PHE A 54 13.58 -2.66 3.16
C PHE A 54 15.00 -2.51 2.59
N SER A 55 16.00 -2.17 3.39
CA SER A 55 17.35 -1.98 2.85
C SER A 55 18.01 -3.30 2.47
N HIS A 56 17.85 -4.39 3.26
CA HIS A 56 18.60 -5.63 3.02
C HIS A 56 18.13 -6.47 1.82
N ARG A 57 16.83 -6.45 1.48
CA ARG A 57 16.30 -7.16 0.28
C ARG A 57 16.42 -6.35 -1.01
N PHE A 58 16.71 -5.06 -0.91
CA PHE A 58 16.72 -4.13 -2.05
C PHE A 58 18.11 -3.52 -2.31
N VAL A 59 19.18 -4.10 -1.73
CA VAL A 59 20.58 -3.78 -2.12
C VAL A 59 20.89 -4.40 -3.49
N GLY A 60 20.34 -3.82 -4.55
CA GLY A 60 21.04 -3.74 -5.83
C GLY A 60 21.94 -2.49 -5.84
N ASP A 61 22.66 -2.23 -6.94
CA ASP A 61 23.63 -1.12 -7.15
C ASP A 61 23.14 0.32 -6.82
N TYR A 62 21.89 0.48 -6.37
CA TYR A 62 21.24 1.73 -5.97
C TYR A 62 20.97 1.83 -4.45
N GLY A 63 21.86 1.28 -3.63
CA GLY A 63 21.72 1.16 -2.16
C GLY A 63 21.57 2.45 -1.33
N GLN A 64 21.31 3.62 -1.93
CA GLN A 64 21.31 4.91 -1.23
C GLN A 64 19.96 5.68 -1.19
N LYS A 65 18.88 5.22 -1.83
CA LYS A 65 17.66 6.07 -1.98
C LYS A 65 16.40 5.68 -1.18
N LEU A 66 16.40 4.60 -0.41
CA LEU A 66 15.20 4.20 0.35
C LEU A 66 15.00 4.94 1.68
N GLU A 67 16.03 5.59 2.22
CA GLU A 67 15.94 6.32 3.50
C GLU A 67 15.03 7.55 3.43
N GLN A 68 14.75 8.04 2.20
CA GLN A 68 13.87 9.18 1.94
C GLN A 68 12.51 8.76 1.35
N ALA A 69 12.24 7.46 1.26
CA ALA A 69 10.99 6.96 0.69
C ALA A 69 9.83 7.08 1.69
N LEU A 70 8.64 7.37 1.16
CA LEU A 70 7.40 7.34 1.93
C LEU A 70 6.86 5.91 1.98
N GLY A 71 6.68 5.38 3.18
CA GLY A 71 6.17 4.03 3.40
C GLY A 71 4.66 4.03 3.63
N TYR A 72 3.95 3.12 2.96
CA TYR A 72 2.52 2.91 3.19
C TYR A 72 2.18 1.43 3.28
N SER A 73 1.46 1.02 4.33
CA SER A 73 0.88 -0.32 4.43
C SER A 73 -0.58 -0.31 4.01
N PHE A 74 -0.95 -1.26 3.16
CA PHE A 74 -2.34 -1.55 2.83
C PHE A 74 -2.84 -2.70 3.71
N LEU A 75 -3.84 -2.41 4.53
CA LEU A 75 -4.44 -3.35 5.47
C LEU A 75 -5.83 -3.76 4.99
N ILE A 76 -6.15 -5.04 5.15
CA ILE A 76 -7.54 -5.54 5.16
C ILE A 76 -7.98 -5.57 6.62
N THR A 77 -9.10 -4.93 6.94
CA THR A 77 -9.61 -4.83 8.30
C THR A 77 -11.07 -5.24 8.38
N ALA A 78 -11.45 -5.92 9.46
CA ALA A 78 -12.84 -6.18 9.83
C ALA A 78 -13.05 -5.59 11.23
N PRO A 79 -13.57 -4.35 11.33
CA PRO A 79 -13.59 -3.59 12.59
C PRO A 79 -14.35 -4.28 13.72
N GLU A 80 -15.52 -4.84 13.41
CA GLU A 80 -16.39 -5.53 14.38
C GLU A 80 -15.76 -6.83 14.91
N LEU A 81 -14.95 -7.52 14.09
CA LEU A 81 -14.19 -8.70 14.49
C LEU A 81 -12.85 -8.36 15.17
N ASN A 82 -12.51 -7.07 15.30
CA ASN A 82 -11.21 -6.58 15.75
C ASN A 82 -10.03 -7.24 14.99
N TYR A 83 -10.21 -7.49 13.69
CA TYR A 83 -9.23 -8.16 12.85
C TYR A 83 -8.53 -7.17 11.91
N GLN A 84 -7.22 -7.32 11.76
CA GLN A 84 -6.41 -6.61 10.79
C GLN A 84 -5.35 -7.52 10.17
N TYR A 85 -5.17 -7.40 8.86
CA TYR A 85 -4.16 -8.10 8.09
C TYR A 85 -3.42 -7.13 7.18
N ALA A 86 -2.10 -7.04 7.33
CA ALA A 86 -1.27 -6.28 6.40
C ALA A 86 -1.11 -7.06 5.10
N LEU A 87 -1.78 -6.60 4.04
CA LEU A 87 -1.77 -7.25 2.74
C LEU A 87 -0.44 -7.02 2.04
N PHE A 88 0.04 -5.78 2.07
CA PHE A 88 1.34 -5.39 1.55
C PHE A 88 1.82 -4.07 2.15
N VAL A 89 3.09 -3.78 1.90
CA VAL A 89 3.68 -2.45 2.15
C VAL A 89 4.28 -1.94 0.86
N ILE A 90 4.16 -0.64 0.59
CA ILE A 90 4.86 0.03 -0.49
C ILE A 90 5.85 1.06 0.04
N ALA A 91 6.94 1.24 -0.69
CA ALA A 91 7.87 2.35 -0.54
C ALA A 91 7.81 3.21 -1.82
N VAL A 92 7.49 4.49 -1.65
CA VAL A 92 7.23 5.45 -2.72
C VAL A 92 8.34 6.50 -2.73
N SER A 93 8.93 6.75 -3.89
CA SER A 93 9.89 7.86 -4.07
C SER A 93 9.18 9.21 -3.89
N ILE A 94 9.92 10.28 -3.59
CA ILE A 94 9.34 11.63 -3.52
C ILE A 94 8.76 12.08 -4.87
N ASP A 95 9.29 11.54 -5.97
CA ASP A 95 8.84 11.74 -7.35
C ASP A 95 7.69 10.79 -7.75
N SER A 96 6.98 10.20 -6.78
CA SER A 96 5.94 9.16 -6.91
C SER A 96 6.40 7.80 -7.44
N TYR A 97 7.14 7.76 -8.55
CA TYR A 97 7.65 6.52 -9.15
C TYR A 97 9.18 6.49 -9.16
N PRO A 98 9.81 5.30 -9.06
CA PRO A 98 9.20 3.98 -8.95
C PRO A 98 8.59 3.70 -7.57
N VAL A 99 7.61 2.78 -7.54
CA VAL A 99 6.99 2.26 -6.31
C VAL A 99 7.42 0.83 -6.09
N ARG A 100 7.97 0.53 -4.91
CA ARG A 100 8.39 -0.84 -4.54
C ARG A 100 7.39 -1.47 -3.61
N PHE A 101 7.14 -2.76 -3.81
CA PHE A 101 6.24 -3.57 -3.00
C PHE A 101 7.02 -4.55 -2.12
N GLU A 102 6.62 -4.64 -0.86
CA GLU A 102 6.93 -5.75 0.03
C GLU A 102 5.66 -6.57 0.25
N LEU A 103 5.72 -7.82 -0.20
CA LEU A 103 4.65 -8.81 -0.07
C LEU A 103 5.12 -9.97 0.81
N ASP A 104 4.16 -10.66 1.42
CA ASP A 104 4.46 -11.95 2.01
C ASP A 104 4.73 -13.01 0.93
N TYR A 105 5.52 -14.02 1.28
CA TYR A 105 5.95 -15.08 0.36
C TYR A 105 4.78 -15.82 -0.32
N GLY A 106 3.66 -15.99 0.38
CA GLY A 106 2.48 -16.67 -0.16
C GLY A 106 1.86 -15.88 -1.31
N LEU A 107 1.71 -14.56 -1.14
CA LEU A 107 1.24 -13.67 -2.21
C LEU A 107 2.25 -13.57 -3.35
N THR A 108 3.55 -13.42 -3.05
CA THR A 108 4.59 -13.34 -4.08
C THR A 108 4.56 -14.57 -4.97
N LYS A 109 4.51 -15.78 -4.40
CA LYS A 109 4.49 -17.04 -5.17
C LYS A 109 3.24 -17.19 -6.02
N GLU A 110 2.10 -16.72 -5.52
CA GLU A 110 0.83 -16.89 -6.21
C GLU A 110 0.67 -15.92 -7.39
N ALA A 111 1.02 -14.66 -7.19
CA ALA A 111 0.89 -13.63 -8.20
C ALA A 111 2.11 -13.53 -9.15
N TRP A 112 3.29 -14.04 -8.74
CA TRP A 112 4.49 -14.07 -9.58
C TRP A 112 5.19 -15.43 -9.52
N ALA A 113 5.19 -16.14 -10.65
CA ALA A 113 5.63 -17.53 -10.79
C ALA A 113 7.09 -17.82 -10.32
N ASN A 114 7.95 -16.80 -10.26
CA ASN A 114 9.38 -16.96 -9.98
C ASN A 114 9.79 -16.54 -8.55
N GLY A 115 8.84 -16.14 -7.70
CA GLY A 115 9.14 -15.81 -6.30
C GLY A 115 10.13 -14.65 -6.11
N ASN A 116 10.26 -13.75 -7.10
CA ASN A 116 11.14 -12.59 -6.99
C ASN A 116 10.68 -11.74 -5.80
N PRO A 117 11.52 -11.56 -4.75
CA PRO A 117 11.12 -10.82 -3.56
C PRO A 117 10.96 -9.32 -3.80
N THR A 118 11.41 -8.83 -4.95
CA THR A 118 11.43 -7.41 -5.29
C THR A 118 10.48 -7.17 -6.46
N ILE A 119 9.32 -6.58 -6.15
CA ILE A 119 8.31 -6.16 -7.12
C ILE A 119 8.34 -4.64 -7.15
N GLU A 120 8.52 -4.06 -8.33
CA GLU A 120 8.63 -2.62 -8.55
C GLU A 120 7.71 -2.21 -9.71
N ALA A 121 7.06 -1.06 -9.55
CA ALA A 121 6.30 -0.38 -10.60
C ALA A 121 7.07 0.87 -11.01
N ALA A 122 7.45 0.98 -12.28
CA ALA A 122 8.12 2.16 -12.82
C ALA A 122 7.14 3.27 -13.23
N SER A 123 5.84 2.97 -13.33
CA SER A 123 4.79 3.89 -13.78
C SER A 123 3.44 3.62 -13.09
N GLU A 124 2.47 4.50 -13.31
CA GLU A 124 1.09 4.32 -12.82
C GLU A 124 0.42 3.07 -13.39
N ASP A 125 0.56 2.81 -14.69
CA ASP A 125 -0.02 1.63 -15.34
C ASP A 125 0.53 0.33 -14.73
N GLU A 126 1.86 0.26 -14.53
CA GLU A 126 2.49 -0.89 -13.90
C GLU A 126 2.04 -1.05 -12.44
N PHE A 127 1.88 0.05 -11.71
CA PHE A 127 1.38 0.04 -10.35
C PHE A 127 -0.04 -0.50 -10.27
N ILE A 128 -0.92 -0.04 -11.16
CA ILE A 128 -2.29 -0.53 -11.29
C ILE A 128 -2.31 -2.02 -11.61
N ASP A 129 -1.46 -2.49 -12.52
CA ASP A 129 -1.41 -3.91 -12.89
C ASP A 129 -0.88 -4.79 -11.75
N ILE A 130 0.10 -4.33 -10.98
CA ILE A 130 0.54 -5.01 -9.76
C ILE A 130 -0.60 -5.08 -8.74
N LEU A 131 -1.33 -3.99 -8.52
CA LEU A 131 -2.50 -3.99 -7.62
C LEU A 131 -3.58 -4.96 -8.07
N LYS A 132 -3.90 -5.00 -9.37
CA LYS A 132 -4.86 -5.98 -9.93
C LYS A 132 -4.43 -7.40 -9.61
N ASN A 133 -3.15 -7.73 -9.75
CA ASN A 133 -2.63 -9.07 -9.44
C ASN A 133 -2.76 -9.39 -7.94
N ILE A 134 -2.37 -8.46 -7.06
CA ILE A 134 -2.47 -8.64 -5.60
C ILE A 134 -3.92 -8.82 -5.15
N PHE A 135 -4.83 -7.96 -5.61
CA PHE A 135 -6.23 -8.00 -5.18
C PHE A 135 -6.99 -9.18 -5.77
N ASN A 136 -6.57 -9.71 -6.92
CA ASN A 136 -7.16 -10.91 -7.52
C ASN A 136 -6.54 -12.22 -7.02
N ALA A 137 -5.43 -12.19 -6.28
CA ALA A 137 -4.84 -13.38 -5.70
C ALA A 137 -5.88 -14.14 -4.85
N GLN A 138 -5.96 -15.46 -5.04
CA GLN A 138 -6.68 -16.44 -4.25
C GLN A 138 -6.43 -16.24 -2.76
N LYS A 139 -5.21 -15.96 -2.31
CA LYS A 139 -4.94 -15.67 -0.89
C LYS A 139 -5.71 -14.43 -0.41
N THR A 140 -5.68 -13.33 -1.18
CA THR A 140 -6.43 -12.10 -0.86
C THR A 140 -7.93 -12.37 -0.80
N ARG A 141 -8.47 -13.05 -1.81
CA ARG A 141 -9.89 -13.43 -1.87
C ARG A 141 -10.28 -14.32 -0.69
N ARG A 142 -9.44 -15.29 -0.34
CA ARG A 142 -9.68 -16.19 0.80
C ARG A 142 -9.74 -15.42 2.11
N ILE A 143 -8.83 -14.48 2.36
CA ILE A 143 -8.87 -13.65 3.57
C ILE A 143 -10.20 -12.90 3.65
N ILE A 144 -10.62 -12.23 2.58
CA ILE A 144 -11.89 -11.48 2.54
C ILE A 144 -13.08 -12.40 2.76
N SER A 145 -13.16 -13.52 2.03
CA SER A 145 -14.24 -14.50 2.17
C SER A 145 -14.31 -15.11 3.57
N SER A 146 -13.18 -15.43 4.18
CA SER A 146 -13.13 -15.95 5.55
C SER A 146 -13.66 -14.93 6.56
N LEU A 147 -13.31 -13.65 6.42
CA LEU A 147 -13.83 -12.60 7.31
C LEU A 147 -15.34 -12.42 7.13
N LEU A 148 -15.83 -12.38 5.88
CA LEU A 148 -17.26 -12.26 5.60
C LEU A 148 -18.08 -13.42 6.19
N ALA A 149 -17.55 -14.65 6.13
CA ALA A 149 -18.22 -15.81 6.70
C ALA A 149 -18.40 -15.72 8.23
N GLN A 150 -17.50 -15.06 8.96
CA GLN A 150 -17.63 -14.87 10.41
C GLN A 150 -18.85 -13.98 10.75
N PHE A 151 -19.13 -12.95 9.95
CA PHE A 151 -20.30 -12.11 10.14
C PHE A 151 -21.62 -12.86 9.92
N ASP A 152 -21.64 -13.81 8.97
CA ASP A 152 -22.83 -14.61 8.68
C ASP A 152 -23.11 -15.63 9.79
N GLU A 153 -22.09 -16.08 10.52
CA GLU A 153 -22.23 -16.94 11.71
C GLU A 153 -22.72 -16.14 12.93
N GLU A 154 -22.16 -14.97 13.20
CA GLU A 154 -22.60 -14.10 14.30
C GLU A 154 -24.06 -13.64 14.16
N SER A 155 -24.52 -13.37 12.92
CA SER A 155 -25.92 -12.98 12.66
C SER A 155 -26.96 -14.08 12.95
N LYS A 156 -26.53 -15.33 13.13
CA LYS A 156 -27.39 -16.48 13.42
C LYS A 156 -27.43 -16.86 14.91
N SER A 157 -26.59 -16.22 15.73
CA SER A 157 -26.55 -16.42 17.19
C SER A 157 -27.41 -15.41 17.94
#